data_AF-A0A0Q4IRJ2-F1
#
_entry.id   AF-A0A0Q4IRJ2-F1
#
_cell.length_a   1.000
_cell.length_b   1.000
_cell.length_c   1.000
_cell.angle_alpha   90.00
_cell.angle_beta   90.00
_cell.angle_gamma   90.00
#
_symmetry.space_group_name_H-M   'P 1'
#
loop_
_entity.id
_entity.type
_entity.pdbx_description
1 polymer ?
#
loop_
_entity_poly.entity_id
_entity_poly.type
_entity_poly.pdbx_seq_one_letter_code
_entity_poly.pdbx_strand_id
1 'polypeptide(L)'
;MTIVSRFVSLAIAAVEVPVSRTPPPLTSHLAAIGMLIAQRNASGDWRFSLRSHAIGAGESEDVLIAWASEAMPPVGIVIGWQLAQRIVPPLLDAGASGDPEICRAFLNRLSRLVTMPSVDLAVHHGGAGAGPLIAVAERHGIAVPELTVLDIESAWAFGNRSLLTSHVDGLAIASWRLWLAEANGAAGAVTAAFEQWMSRSQDGQADR
;
A
#
# COMPACT_ATOMS: atom_id res chain seq x y z
N MET A 1 8.86 -2.08 24.69
CA MET A 1 8.74 -0.68 24.19
C MET A 1 7.29 -0.46 23.76
N THR A 2 6.56 0.44 24.41
CA THR A 2 5.13 0.64 24.16
C THR A 2 4.93 1.54 22.93
N ILE A 3 4.16 1.05 21.95
CA ILE A 3 3.80 1.81 20.75
C ILE A 3 2.54 2.60 21.07
N VAL A 4 2.58 3.91 20.83
CA VAL A 4 1.47 4.83 21.14
C VAL A 4 0.69 5.21 19.89
N SER A 5 1.34 5.23 18.73
CA SER A 5 0.64 5.37 17.45
C SER A 5 1.30 4.55 16.36
N ARG A 6 0.49 4.11 15.40
CA ARG A 6 0.93 3.38 14.23
C ARG A 6 0.16 3.87 13.01
N PHE A 7 0.89 4.15 11.95
CA PHE A 7 0.35 4.48 10.64
C PHE A 7 0.84 3.46 9.62
N VAL A 8 -0.02 3.14 8.65
CA VAL A 8 0.27 2.21 7.57
C VAL A 8 -0.12 2.88 6.27
N SER A 9 0.87 3.36 5.50
CA SER A 9 0.63 3.77 4.12
C SER A 9 0.56 2.52 3.26
N LEU A 10 -0.58 2.26 2.64
CA LEU A 10 -0.89 1.05 1.90
C LEU A 10 -1.02 1.35 0.42
N ALA A 11 -0.34 0.55 -0.40
CA ALA A 11 -0.45 0.57 -1.86
C ALA A 11 -0.55 -0.86 -2.39
N ILE A 12 -1.19 -1.01 -3.54
CA ILE A 12 -1.30 -2.29 -4.23
C ILE A 12 -1.05 -2.12 -5.72
N ALA A 13 -0.70 -3.22 -6.38
CA ALA A 13 -0.83 -3.37 -7.81
C ALA A 13 -1.81 -4.51 -8.08
N ALA A 14 -2.76 -4.29 -8.97
CA ALA A 14 -3.72 -5.30 -9.41
C ALA A 14 -3.81 -5.29 -10.93
N VAL A 15 -4.06 -6.46 -11.51
CA VAL A 15 -4.29 -6.64 -12.94
C VAL A 15 -5.77 -6.93 -13.17
N GLU A 16 -6.38 -6.26 -14.13
CA GLU A 16 -7.75 -6.58 -14.54
C GLU A 16 -7.71 -7.80 -15.45
N VAL A 17 -8.41 -8.87 -15.08
CA VAL A 17 -8.58 -10.02 -15.98
C VAL A 17 -9.98 -9.94 -16.61
N PRO A 18 -10.08 -9.79 -17.94
CA PRO A 18 -11.37 -9.82 -18.61
C PRO A 18 -12.00 -11.19 -18.42
N VAL A 19 -13.12 -11.25 -17.70
CA VAL A 19 -13.85 -12.50 -17.56
C VAL A 19 -14.65 -12.74 -18.85
N SER A 20 -14.60 -13.95 -19.40
CA SER A 20 -15.19 -14.26 -20.71
C SER A 20 -16.73 -14.38 -20.73
N ARG A 21 -17.48 -13.78 -19.80
CA ARG A 21 -18.96 -13.96 -19.71
C ARG A 21 -19.71 -12.65 -19.53
N THR A 22 -20.63 -12.31 -20.42
CA THR A 22 -21.35 -11.02 -20.39
C THR A 22 -22.55 -10.99 -19.42
N PRO A 23 -22.70 -9.95 -18.56
CA PRO A 23 -21.65 -9.04 -18.10
C PRO A 23 -20.93 -9.66 -16.90
N PRO A 24 -19.61 -9.72 -16.87
CA PRO A 24 -18.93 -10.27 -15.72
C PRO A 24 -18.56 -9.14 -14.77
N PRO A 25 -18.54 -9.39 -13.45
CA PRO A 25 -17.76 -8.53 -12.57
C PRO A 25 -16.31 -8.58 -13.05
N LEU A 26 -15.66 -7.42 -13.25
CA LEU A 26 -14.21 -7.38 -13.43
C LEU A 26 -13.58 -8.01 -12.19
N THR A 27 -13.01 -9.21 -12.32
CA THR A 27 -12.21 -9.78 -11.25
C THR A 27 -10.80 -9.23 -11.41
N SER A 28 -10.39 -8.37 -10.47
CA SER A 28 -8.99 -7.92 -10.40
C SER A 28 -8.18 -8.98 -9.68
N HIS A 29 -7.03 -9.37 -10.23
CA HIS A 29 -6.05 -10.18 -9.50
C HIS A 29 -5.04 -9.27 -8.84
N LEU A 30 -4.80 -9.50 -7.55
CA LEU A 30 -3.82 -8.80 -6.77
C LEU A 30 -2.41 -9.29 -7.12
N ALA A 31 -1.59 -8.40 -7.68
CA ALA A 31 -0.24 -8.73 -8.13
C ALA A 31 0.83 -8.33 -7.10
N ALA A 32 0.61 -7.26 -6.33
CA ALA A 32 1.53 -6.83 -5.28
C ALA A 32 0.85 -6.01 -4.18
N ILE A 33 1.45 -6.04 -2.99
CA ILE A 33 1.09 -5.20 -1.84
C ILE A 33 2.36 -4.53 -1.32
N GLY A 34 2.28 -3.23 -1.05
CA GLY A 34 3.31 -2.42 -0.41
C GLY A 34 2.79 -1.71 0.83
N MET A 35 3.57 -1.73 1.91
CA MET A 35 3.24 -1.12 3.19
C MET A 35 4.44 -0.35 3.74
N LEU A 36 4.27 0.96 3.93
CA LEU A 36 5.14 1.74 4.80
C LEU A 36 4.49 1.82 6.18
N ILE A 37 5.17 1.25 7.16
CA ILE A 37 4.70 1.20 8.55
C ILE A 37 5.51 2.20 9.36
N ALA A 38 4.83 3.25 9.85
CA ALA A 38 5.41 4.23 10.75
C ALA A 38 4.90 4.00 12.17
N GLN A 39 5.80 3.92 13.14
CA GLN A 39 5.46 3.67 14.54
C GLN A 39 6.09 4.72 15.43
N ARG A 40 5.28 5.31 16.32
CA ARG A 40 5.76 6.18 17.38
C ARG A 40 5.69 5.47 18.72
N ASN A 41 6.82 5.41 19.43
CA ASN A 41 6.85 4.87 20.78
C ASN A 41 6.44 5.94 21.82
N ALA A 42 6.38 5.53 23.09
CA ALA A 42 6.02 6.43 24.20
C ALA A 42 7.04 7.56 24.47
N SER A 43 8.33 7.36 24.14
CA SER A 43 9.35 8.42 24.21
C SER A 43 9.23 9.43 23.07
N GLY A 44 8.42 9.13 22.05
CA GLY A 44 8.18 9.99 20.91
C GLY A 44 9.06 9.71 19.69
N ASP A 45 9.91 8.68 19.76
CA ASP A 45 10.77 8.26 18.66
C ASP A 45 9.95 7.57 17.58
N TRP A 46 10.30 7.87 16.33
CA TRP A 46 9.70 7.27 15.16
C TRP A 46 10.57 6.13 14.62
N ARG A 47 9.91 5.05 14.22
CA ARG A 47 10.51 3.95 13.47
C ARG A 47 9.70 3.73 12.21
N PHE A 48 10.40 3.45 11.13
CA PHE A 48 9.80 3.21 9.83
C PHE A 48 10.28 1.86 9.32
N SER A 49 9.39 1.13 8.67
CA SER A 49 9.75 -0.04 7.89
C SER A 49 8.93 -0.09 6.61
N LEU A 50 9.59 -0.48 5.53
CA LEU A 50 8.95 -0.76 4.25
C LEU A 50 8.84 -2.28 4.07
N ARG A 51 7.69 -2.74 3.63
CA ARG A 51 7.37 -4.16 3.44
C ARG A 51 6.60 -4.28 2.13
N SER A 52 7.11 -5.06 1.20
CA SER A 52 6.40 -5.36 -0.04
C SER A 52 6.55 -6.82 -0.43
N HIS A 53 5.54 -7.32 -1.12
CA HIS A 53 5.56 -8.63 -1.73
C HIS A 53 4.76 -8.58 -3.04
N ALA A 54 5.17 -9.41 -3.99
CA ALA A 54 4.55 -9.51 -5.29
C ALA A 54 4.55 -10.95 -5.75
N ILE A 55 3.56 -11.30 -6.56
CA ILE A 55 3.42 -12.59 -7.21
C ILE A 55 3.39 -12.39 -8.73
N GLY A 56 3.80 -13.41 -9.49
CA GLY A 56 3.68 -13.46 -10.94
C GLY A 56 2.45 -14.25 -11.38
N ALA A 57 2.20 -14.27 -12.68
CA ALA A 57 1.16 -15.10 -13.27
C ALA A 57 1.40 -16.59 -12.97
N GLY A 58 0.34 -17.30 -12.56
CA GLY A 58 0.39 -18.71 -12.19
C GLY A 58 0.67 -18.98 -10.71
N GLU A 59 1.00 -17.96 -9.91
CA GLU A 59 1.06 -18.08 -8.45
C GLU A 59 -0.30 -17.79 -7.80
N SER A 60 -0.60 -18.48 -6.70
CA SER A 60 -1.83 -18.23 -5.95
C SER A 60 -1.77 -16.90 -5.20
N GLU A 61 -2.88 -16.16 -5.22
CA GLU A 61 -3.07 -14.96 -4.39
C GLU A 61 -2.99 -15.29 -2.89
N ASP A 62 -3.23 -16.55 -2.50
CA ASP A 62 -3.04 -17.05 -1.12
C ASP A 62 -1.64 -16.72 -0.57
N VAL A 63 -0.62 -16.81 -1.41
CA VAL A 63 0.77 -16.51 -1.03
C VAL A 63 0.88 -15.04 -0.59
N LEU A 64 0.25 -14.15 -1.35
CA LEU A 64 0.30 -12.72 -1.13
C LEU A 64 -0.54 -12.31 0.09
N ILE A 65 -1.75 -12.87 0.26
CA ILE A 65 -2.61 -12.56 1.42
C ILE A 65 -2.13 -13.23 2.72
N ALA A 66 -1.47 -14.40 2.64
CA ALA A 66 -0.81 -15.02 3.79
C ALA A 66 0.36 -14.13 4.27
N TRP A 67 1.24 -13.71 3.36
CA TRP A 67 2.30 -12.76 3.66
C TRP A 67 1.75 -11.46 4.26
N ALA A 68 0.68 -10.91 3.66
CA ALA A 68 0.07 -9.68 4.15
C ALA A 68 -0.51 -9.85 5.55
N SER A 69 -1.10 -10.99 5.88
CA SER A 69 -1.64 -11.27 7.21
C SER A 69 -0.58 -11.21 8.31
N GLU A 70 0.64 -11.66 7.99
CA GLU A 70 1.79 -11.65 8.89
C GLU A 70 2.44 -10.25 8.97
N ALA A 71 2.67 -9.62 7.82
CA ALA A 71 3.37 -8.35 7.72
C ALA A 71 2.52 -7.16 8.17
N MET A 72 1.21 -7.20 7.93
CA MET A 72 0.28 -6.11 8.25
C MET A 72 0.18 -5.97 9.77
N PRO A 73 0.27 -4.76 10.34
CA PRO A 73 0.07 -4.56 11.78
C PRO A 73 -1.36 -4.83 12.27
N PRO A 74 -1.58 -5.14 13.57
CA PRO A 74 -2.91 -5.50 14.11
C PRO A 74 -3.89 -4.34 14.14
N VAL A 75 -3.36 -3.13 14.30
CA VAL A 75 -4.10 -1.88 14.45
C VAL A 75 -3.21 -0.75 13.95
N GLY A 76 -3.80 0.29 13.38
CA GLY A 76 -3.11 1.48 12.91
C GLY A 76 -4.04 2.36 12.09
N ILE A 77 -3.60 3.57 11.82
CA ILE A 77 -4.26 4.48 10.88
C ILE A 77 -3.78 4.13 9.48
N VAL A 78 -4.70 3.70 8.61
CA VAL A 78 -4.37 3.44 7.20
C VAL A 78 -4.33 4.74 6.44
N ILE A 79 -3.30 4.94 5.63
CA ILE A 79 -3.19 6.03 4.69
C ILE A 79 -3.14 5.42 3.29
N GLY A 80 -3.86 6.00 2.33
CA GLY A 80 -3.76 5.56 0.95
C GLY A 80 -4.46 6.53 0.00
N TRP A 81 -4.34 6.24 -1.30
CA TRP A 81 -4.97 7.00 -2.36
C TRP A 81 -6.18 6.23 -2.92
N GLN A 82 -7.38 6.79 -2.81
CA GLN A 82 -8.63 6.14 -3.24
C GLN A 82 -8.80 4.76 -2.59
N LEU A 83 -8.62 4.69 -1.28
CA LEU A 83 -8.65 3.44 -0.51
C LEU A 83 -9.90 2.61 -0.82
N ALA A 84 -11.07 3.24 -0.77
CA ALA A 84 -12.34 2.55 -0.96
C ALA A 84 -12.59 2.10 -2.40
N GLN A 85 -12.00 2.76 -3.40
CA GLN A 85 -12.26 2.49 -4.82
C GLN A 85 -11.17 1.62 -5.47
N ARG A 86 -9.92 1.77 -5.05
CA ARG A 86 -8.76 1.16 -5.72
C ARG A 86 -8.01 0.15 -4.89
N ILE A 87 -8.05 0.24 -3.56
CA ILE A 87 -7.21 -0.61 -2.69
C ILE A 87 -8.04 -1.69 -2.01
N VAL A 88 -9.13 -1.31 -1.34
CA VAL A 88 -9.96 -2.24 -0.58
C VAL A 88 -10.65 -3.29 -1.46
N PRO A 89 -11.24 -2.96 -2.63
CA PRO A 89 -11.94 -3.97 -3.43
C PRO A 89 -11.03 -5.12 -3.90
N PRO A 90 -9.84 -4.88 -4.52
CA PRO A 90 -8.96 -5.98 -4.91
C PRO A 90 -8.46 -6.83 -3.74
N LEU A 91 -8.28 -6.22 -2.56
CA LEU A 91 -7.92 -6.96 -1.35
C LEU A 91 -9.06 -7.86 -0.87
N LEU A 92 -10.31 -7.38 -0.90
CA LEU A 92 -11.48 -8.18 -0.55
C LEU A 92 -11.70 -9.32 -1.54
N ASP A 93 -11.53 -9.06 -2.84
CA ASP A 93 -11.65 -10.07 -3.89
C ASP A 93 -10.62 -11.19 -3.70
N ALA A 94 -9.35 -10.84 -3.46
CA ALA A 94 -8.30 -11.81 -3.14
C ALA A 94 -8.60 -12.60 -1.86
N GLY A 95 -9.18 -11.95 -0.85
CA GLY A 95 -9.59 -12.60 0.40
C GLY A 95 -10.87 -13.45 0.29
N ALA A 96 -11.55 -13.48 -0.87
CA ALA A 96 -12.81 -14.21 -1.06
C ALA A 96 -12.63 -15.50 -1.89
N SER A 97 -11.51 -15.68 -2.59
CA SER A 97 -11.32 -16.71 -3.61
C SER A 97 -10.32 -17.83 -3.22
N GLY A 98 -9.63 -17.68 -2.09
CA GLY A 98 -8.51 -18.55 -1.68
C GLY A 98 -8.84 -19.59 -0.61
N ASP A 99 -7.81 -20.10 0.07
CA ASP A 99 -7.94 -21.02 1.19
C ASP A 99 -8.75 -20.37 2.35
N PRO A 100 -9.80 -21.02 2.88
CA PRO A 100 -10.68 -20.41 3.88
C PRO A 100 -9.98 -19.96 5.17
N GLU A 101 -8.94 -20.67 5.62
CA GLU A 101 -8.24 -20.31 6.85
C GLU A 101 -7.34 -19.10 6.64
N ILE A 102 -6.60 -19.07 5.53
CA ILE A 102 -5.77 -17.94 5.11
C ILE A 102 -6.64 -16.70 4.89
N CYS A 103 -7.72 -16.84 4.12
CA CYS A 103 -8.68 -15.78 3.83
C CYS A 103 -9.29 -15.20 5.10
N ARG A 104 -9.73 -16.05 6.03
CA ARG A 104 -10.28 -15.60 7.31
C ARG A 104 -9.25 -14.84 8.15
N ALA A 105 -8.00 -15.30 8.21
CA ALA A 105 -6.94 -14.60 8.94
C ALA A 105 -6.67 -13.22 8.34
N PHE A 106 -6.57 -13.17 7.01
CA PHE A 106 -6.37 -11.94 6.26
C PHE A 106 -7.51 -10.94 6.42
N LEU A 107 -8.76 -11.36 6.17
CA LEU A 107 -9.93 -10.47 6.27
C LEU A 107 -10.13 -9.93 7.69
N ASN A 108 -9.84 -10.73 8.72
CA ASN A 108 -9.86 -10.26 10.11
C ASN A 108 -8.80 -9.17 10.34
N ARG A 109 -7.61 -9.33 9.75
CA ARG A 109 -6.53 -8.37 9.86
C ARG A 109 -6.85 -7.08 9.12
N LEU A 110 -7.27 -7.20 7.86
CA LEU A 110 -7.68 -6.09 7.01
C LEU A 110 -8.81 -5.30 7.66
N SER A 111 -9.88 -5.98 8.12
CA SER A 111 -11.02 -5.37 8.80
C SER A 111 -10.59 -4.52 10.00
N ARG A 112 -9.73 -5.05 10.89
CA ARG A 112 -9.22 -4.28 12.04
C ARG A 112 -8.41 -3.06 11.63
N LEU A 113 -7.69 -3.14 10.51
CA LEU A 113 -6.88 -2.04 10.03
C LEU A 113 -7.75 -0.95 9.38
N VAL A 114 -8.74 -1.31 8.57
CA VAL A 114 -9.56 -0.36 7.80
C VAL A 114 -10.77 0.19 8.56
N THR A 115 -11.18 -0.44 9.67
CA THR A 115 -12.26 0.06 10.56
C THR A 115 -11.77 1.04 11.62
N MET A 116 -10.46 1.11 11.85
CA MET A 116 -9.83 2.23 12.56
C MET A 116 -9.85 3.48 11.66
N PRO A 117 -9.62 4.69 12.21
CA PRO A 117 -9.55 5.89 11.38
C PRO A 117 -8.60 5.68 10.20
N SER A 118 -9.13 5.80 8.98
CA SER A 118 -8.39 5.72 7.73
C SER A 118 -8.38 7.09 7.07
N VAL A 119 -7.27 7.39 6.39
CA VAL A 119 -7.03 8.62 5.67
C VAL A 119 -6.97 8.27 4.19
N ASP A 120 -8.11 8.44 3.51
CA ASP A 120 -8.13 8.43 2.06
C ASP A 120 -7.76 9.82 1.55
N LEU A 121 -6.52 9.96 1.11
CA LEU A 121 -5.96 11.24 0.66
C LEU A 121 -6.75 11.81 -0.51
N ALA A 122 -7.36 10.96 -1.34
CA ALA A 122 -8.11 11.42 -2.50
C ALA A 122 -9.37 12.22 -2.13
N VAL A 123 -9.90 12.08 -0.90
CA VAL A 123 -11.14 12.78 -0.46
C VAL A 123 -11.03 14.29 -0.63
N HIS A 124 -9.88 14.89 -0.31
CA HIS A 124 -9.65 16.32 -0.47
C HIS A 124 -9.42 16.75 -1.93
N HIS A 125 -9.28 15.78 -2.84
CA HIS A 125 -8.98 15.98 -4.27
C HIS A 125 -10.10 15.49 -5.19
N GLY A 126 -11.32 15.31 -4.67
CA GLY A 126 -12.49 14.86 -5.44
C GLY A 126 -12.89 13.40 -5.19
N GLY A 127 -12.30 12.74 -4.19
CA GLY A 127 -12.61 11.38 -3.76
C GLY A 127 -12.44 10.37 -4.90
N ALA A 128 -13.51 9.63 -5.21
CA ALA A 128 -13.54 8.67 -6.31
C ALA A 128 -13.25 9.30 -7.69
N GLY A 129 -13.52 10.60 -7.85
CA GLY A 129 -13.23 11.36 -9.08
C GLY A 129 -11.85 12.00 -9.11
N ALA A 130 -11.04 11.82 -8.07
CA ALA A 130 -9.67 12.35 -8.05
C ALA A 130 -8.83 11.72 -9.17
N GLY A 131 -7.91 12.53 -9.71
CA GLY A 131 -6.93 12.08 -10.68
C GLY A 131 -5.94 11.04 -10.09
N PRO A 132 -4.95 10.60 -10.87
CA PRO A 132 -3.93 9.69 -10.37
C PRO A 132 -3.06 10.38 -9.29
N LEU A 133 -2.59 9.60 -8.31
CA LEU A 133 -1.76 10.09 -7.20
C LEU A 133 -0.57 10.94 -7.70
N ILE A 134 0.08 10.53 -8.78
CA ILE A 134 1.23 11.22 -9.37
C ILE A 134 0.93 12.69 -9.68
N ALA A 135 -0.23 12.97 -10.29
CA ALA A 135 -0.60 14.33 -10.69
C ALA A 135 -0.82 15.28 -9.50
N VAL A 136 -1.13 14.74 -8.32
CA VAL A 136 -1.25 15.51 -7.08
C VAL A 136 0.10 15.59 -6.39
N ALA A 137 0.80 14.46 -6.26
CA ALA A 137 2.12 14.37 -5.64
C ALA A 137 3.16 15.32 -6.30
N GLU A 138 3.15 15.44 -7.62
CA GLU A 138 4.03 16.34 -8.38
C GLU A 138 3.86 17.82 -7.98
N ARG A 139 2.63 18.24 -7.65
CA ARG A 139 2.36 19.62 -7.19
C ARG A 139 3.02 19.93 -5.85
N HIS A 140 3.34 18.89 -5.08
CA HIS A 140 4.07 18.95 -3.82
C HIS A 140 5.57 18.60 -3.98
N GLY A 141 6.06 18.43 -5.22
CA GLY A 141 7.45 18.05 -5.49
C GLY A 141 7.79 16.61 -5.08
N ILE A 142 6.79 15.74 -4.96
CA ILE A 142 6.96 14.34 -4.55
C ILE A 142 7.06 13.48 -5.80
N ALA A 143 8.20 12.81 -5.98
CA ALA A 143 8.38 11.84 -7.05
C ALA A 143 7.56 10.57 -6.78
N VAL A 144 6.85 10.10 -7.82
CA VAL A 144 6.08 8.84 -7.79
C VAL A 144 6.52 7.99 -8.97
N PRO A 145 6.93 6.72 -8.78
CA PRO A 145 7.24 5.85 -9.91
C PRO A 145 5.96 5.53 -10.69
N GLU A 146 5.96 5.86 -11.97
CA GLU A 146 4.85 5.60 -12.86
C GLU A 146 5.05 4.25 -13.57
N LEU A 147 4.12 3.33 -13.35
CA LEU A 147 3.91 2.19 -14.23
C LEU A 147 2.52 2.35 -14.85
N THR A 148 2.43 2.12 -16.15
CA THR A 148 1.13 2.02 -16.83
C THR A 148 0.47 0.70 -16.47
N VAL A 149 -0.83 0.57 -16.77
CA VAL A 149 -1.56 -0.70 -16.60
C VAL A 149 -0.86 -1.83 -17.37
N LEU A 150 -0.38 -1.54 -18.59
CA LEU A 150 0.34 -2.51 -19.42
C LEU A 150 1.68 -2.92 -18.82
N ASP A 151 2.38 -2.00 -18.14
CA ASP A 151 3.64 -2.33 -17.46
C ASP A 151 3.40 -3.25 -16.26
N ILE A 152 2.33 -2.99 -15.48
CA ILE A 152 1.93 -3.82 -14.35
C ILE A 152 1.52 -5.21 -14.85
N GLU A 153 0.67 -5.27 -15.88
CA GLU A 153 0.23 -6.52 -16.50
C GLU A 153 1.41 -7.32 -17.03
N SER A 154 2.33 -6.66 -17.76
CA SER A 154 3.54 -7.31 -18.29
C SER A 154 4.44 -7.79 -17.15
N ALA A 155 4.66 -6.98 -16.12
CA ALA A 155 5.49 -7.36 -14.98
C ALA A 155 4.92 -8.58 -14.25
N TRP A 156 3.60 -8.63 -14.06
CA TRP A 156 2.92 -9.79 -13.49
C TRP A 156 3.02 -11.01 -14.41
N ALA A 157 2.69 -10.87 -15.70
CA ALA A 157 2.68 -11.95 -16.68
C ALA A 157 4.05 -12.61 -16.85
N PHE A 158 5.14 -11.83 -16.81
CA PHE A 158 6.51 -12.32 -16.94
C PHE A 158 7.21 -12.57 -15.59
N GLY A 159 6.49 -12.46 -14.46
CA GLY A 159 7.05 -12.75 -13.14
C GLY A 159 8.11 -11.76 -12.65
N ASN A 160 8.10 -10.52 -13.14
CA ASN A 160 8.99 -9.44 -12.72
C ASN A 160 8.55 -8.83 -11.37
N ARG A 161 8.69 -9.63 -10.31
CA ARG A 161 8.27 -9.27 -8.94
C ARG A 161 9.01 -8.03 -8.40
N SER A 162 10.27 -7.83 -8.76
CA SER A 162 11.07 -6.70 -8.28
C SER A 162 10.57 -5.35 -8.81
N LEU A 163 10.06 -5.32 -10.04
CA LEU A 163 9.43 -4.13 -10.62
C LEU A 163 8.12 -3.81 -9.90
N LEU A 164 7.28 -4.83 -9.66
CA LEU A 164 6.03 -4.69 -8.93
C LEU A 164 6.24 -4.23 -7.49
N THR A 165 7.19 -4.83 -6.75
CA THR A 165 7.50 -4.40 -5.37
C THR A 165 8.03 -2.98 -5.33
N SER A 166 8.95 -2.61 -6.22
CA SER A 166 9.48 -1.25 -6.29
C SER A 166 8.40 -0.21 -6.60
N HIS A 167 7.42 -0.57 -7.44
CA HIS A 167 6.28 0.30 -7.75
C HIS A 167 5.38 0.52 -6.53
N VAL A 168 4.90 -0.54 -5.88
CA VAL A 168 4.03 -0.40 -4.70
C VAL A 168 4.75 0.25 -3.51
N ASP A 169 6.06 0.02 -3.37
CA ASP A 169 6.90 0.71 -2.39
C ASP A 169 6.93 2.22 -2.63
N GLY A 170 7.15 2.63 -3.89
CA GLY A 170 7.14 4.04 -4.25
C GLY A 170 5.77 4.70 -4.07
N LEU A 171 4.67 4.00 -4.37
CA LEU A 171 3.32 4.49 -4.12
C LEU A 171 3.03 4.65 -2.61
N ALA A 172 3.46 3.70 -1.78
CA ALA A 172 3.31 3.77 -0.33
C ALA A 172 4.13 4.95 0.26
N ILE A 173 5.36 5.13 -0.20
CA ILE A 173 6.21 6.28 0.17
C ILE A 173 5.60 7.60 -0.29
N ALA A 174 5.11 7.67 -1.53
CA ALA A 174 4.49 8.87 -2.08
C ALA A 174 3.24 9.28 -1.32
N SER A 175 2.35 8.32 -1.01
CA SER A 175 1.14 8.56 -0.21
C SER A 175 1.50 9.06 1.20
N TRP A 176 2.54 8.48 1.82
CA TRP A 176 3.04 8.93 3.11
C TRP A 176 3.56 10.38 3.05
N ARG A 177 4.39 10.70 2.06
CA ARG A 177 4.92 12.06 1.86
C ARG A 177 3.83 13.07 1.56
N LEU A 178 2.81 12.70 0.79
CA LEU A 178 1.69 13.57 0.49
C LEU A 178 0.89 13.88 1.77
N TRP A 179 0.61 12.86 2.58
CA TRP A 179 -0.02 13.05 3.88
C TRP A 179 0.78 14.02 4.78
N LEU A 180 2.12 13.88 4.83
CA LEU A 180 2.98 14.79 5.59
C LEU A 180 2.93 16.23 5.06
N ALA A 181 2.90 16.40 3.74
CA ALA A 181 2.84 17.72 3.10
C ALA A 181 1.50 18.43 3.38
N GLU A 182 0.40 17.67 3.40
CA GLU A 182 -0.94 18.19 3.66
C GLU A 182 -1.26 18.38 5.15
N ALA A 183 -0.44 17.81 6.04
CA ALA A 183 -0.55 18.03 7.49
C ALA A 183 -0.17 19.46 7.94
N ASN A 184 0.12 20.39 7.00
CA ASN A 184 0.29 21.83 7.23
C ASN A 184 1.22 22.18 8.42
N GLY A 185 2.35 21.48 8.54
CA GLY A 185 3.37 21.76 9.56
C GLY A 185 3.13 21.10 10.93
N ALA A 186 1.97 20.48 11.17
CA ALA A 186 1.72 19.71 12.39
C ALA A 186 2.59 18.43 12.49
N ALA A 187 3.23 18.06 11.39
CA ALA A 187 4.01 16.82 11.24
C ALA A 187 5.55 17.01 11.26
N GLY A 188 6.08 18.18 11.64
CA GLY A 188 7.52 18.50 11.49
C GLY A 188 8.48 17.46 12.09
N ALA A 189 8.19 16.94 13.30
CA ALA A 189 9.04 15.92 13.93
C ALA A 189 9.03 14.58 13.20
N VAL A 190 7.88 14.16 12.66
CA VAL A 190 7.77 12.92 11.89
C VAL A 190 8.38 13.07 10.50
N THR A 191 8.26 14.24 9.88
CA THR A 191 8.92 14.56 8.60
C THR A 191 10.44 14.46 8.73
N ALA A 192 11.04 15.08 9.75
CA ALA A 192 12.48 15.01 9.96
C ALA A 192 12.98 13.58 10.22
N ALA A 193 12.24 12.81 11.03
CA ALA A 193 12.57 11.42 11.30
C ALA A 193 12.44 10.53 10.05
N PHE A 194 11.44 10.79 9.20
CA PHE A 194 11.23 10.08 7.95
C PHE A 194 12.36 10.33 6.95
N GLU A 195 12.74 11.59 6.74
CA GLU A 195 13.83 11.94 5.83
C GLU A 195 15.18 11.36 6.30
N GLN A 196 15.43 11.34 7.62
CA GLN A 196 16.60 10.67 8.18
C GLN A 196 16.58 9.15 7.96
N TRP A 197 15.40 8.52 8.02
CA TRP A 197 15.26 7.10 7.71
C TRP A 197 15.54 6.83 6.22
N MET A 198 14.96 7.64 5.33
CA MET A 198 15.16 7.52 3.88
C MET A 198 16.63 7.66 3.48
N SER A 199 17.37 8.62 4.06
CA SER A 199 18.80 8.80 3.73
C SER A 199 19.62 7.57 4.12
N ARG A 200 19.37 6.99 5.32
CA ARG A 200 20.07 5.78 5.78
C ARG A 200 19.74 4.56 4.92
N SER A 201 18.49 4.44 4.46
CA SER A 201 18.05 3.35 3.58
C SER A 201 18.59 3.46 2.15
N GLN A 202 18.98 4.68 1.72
CA GLN A 202 19.67 4.91 0.45
C GLN A 202 21.18 4.66 0.56
N ASP A 203 21.79 5.03 1.69
CA ASP A 203 23.23 4.84 1.96
C ASP A 203 23.59 3.40 2.36
N GLY A 204 22.65 2.68 2.96
CA GLY A 204 22.77 1.29 3.35
C GLY A 204 21.70 0.46 2.66
N GLN A 205 22.06 -0.15 1.54
CA GLN A 205 21.30 -1.22 0.89
C GLN A 205 21.35 -2.47 1.78
N ALA A 206 20.72 -2.43 2.96
CA ALA A 206 20.69 -3.52 3.93
C ALA A 206 19.36 -3.51 4.72
N ASP A 207 18.77 -4.71 4.80
CA ASP A 207 17.47 -5.08 5.38
C ASP A 207 16.24 -4.70 4.54
N ARG A 208 16.21 -5.22 3.30
CA ARG A 208 14.95 -5.59 2.64
C ARG A 208 14.40 -6.87 3.27
#